data_AF-A0A9Q3HQ37-F1
#
_entry.id   AF-A0A9Q3HQ37-F1
#
_cell.length_a   1.000
_cell.length_b   1.000
_cell.length_c   1.000
_cell.angle_alpha   90.00
_cell.angle_beta   90.00
_cell.angle_gamma   90.00
#
_symmetry.space_group_name_H-M   'P 1'
#
loop_
_entity.id
_entity.type
_entity.pdbx_description
1 polymer ?
#
loop_
_entity_poly.entity_id
_entity_poly.type
_entity_poly.pdbx_seq_one_letter_code
_entity_poly.pdbx_strand_id
1 'polypeptide(L)'
;MELCNCSKCDSQTFNHPNGPLNGRYISSRNKRKHQANDRLQLQSHPFGLVGSQDETSDDLASSGTSSSEELSVFENDLPDVVTISNLLKPLVDELLLLWDENKVLTSLHPEGWFVFTQLLPLVGDNVAIHKTVGFGSHSAQQICAWCKAEASELHKMKVGIRRNGFEIHEAARKWKDAHTLKAQEAI
;
A
#
# COMPACT_ATOMS: atom_id res chain seq x y z
N MET A 1 -37.17 0.55 -13.57
CA MET A 1 -36.20 1.27 -12.71
C MET A 1 -35.42 0.23 -11.92
N GLU A 2 -34.17 0.52 -11.58
CA GLU A 2 -33.29 -0.39 -10.87
C GLU A 2 -32.73 0.28 -9.62
N LEU A 3 -32.45 -0.53 -8.60
CA LEU A 3 -31.79 -0.07 -7.39
C LEU A 3 -30.30 0.17 -7.66
N CYS A 4 -29.79 1.28 -7.15
CA CYS A 4 -28.38 1.68 -7.19
C CYS A 4 -27.82 1.87 -5.79
N ASN A 5 -26.69 1.19 -5.51
CA ASN A 5 -26.03 1.15 -4.20
C ASN A 5 -24.58 1.67 -4.29
N CYS A 6 -24.33 2.70 -5.11
CA CYS A 6 -23.03 3.37 -5.11
C CYS A 6 -22.82 4.14 -3.80
N SER A 7 -21.58 4.52 -3.47
CA SER A 7 -21.25 5.22 -2.20
C SER A 7 -22.15 6.42 -1.90
N LYS A 8 -22.57 7.16 -2.94
CA LYS A 8 -23.47 8.32 -2.83
C LYS A 8 -24.95 7.95 -2.64
N CYS A 9 -25.39 6.82 -3.18
CA CYS A 9 -26.79 6.41 -3.09
C CYS A 9 -27.06 5.54 -1.85
N ASP A 10 -26.05 4.82 -1.37
CA ASP A 10 -26.16 3.93 -0.22
C ASP A 10 -26.41 4.67 1.10
N SER A 11 -26.06 5.96 1.18
CA SER A 11 -26.40 6.84 2.31
C SER A 11 -27.87 7.24 2.39
N GLN A 12 -28.70 6.86 1.41
CA GLN A 12 -30.13 7.14 1.40
C GLN A 12 -30.92 5.89 1.76
N THR A 13 -31.72 5.98 2.82
CA THR A 13 -32.65 4.91 3.21
C THR A 13 -34.06 5.27 2.76
N PHE A 14 -34.79 4.31 2.18
CA PHE A 14 -36.19 4.48 1.83
C PHE A 14 -37.02 3.25 2.24
N ASN A 15 -38.31 3.46 2.44
CA ASN A 15 -39.24 2.40 2.84
C ASN A 15 -39.64 1.56 1.63
N HIS A 16 -39.29 0.27 1.65
CA HIS A 16 -39.69 -0.71 0.66
C HIS A 16 -40.72 -1.69 1.28
N PRO A 17 -41.62 -2.32 0.50
CA PRO A 17 -42.63 -3.25 1.02
C PRO A 17 -42.06 -4.41 1.86
N ASN A 18 -40.79 -4.75 1.66
CA ASN A 18 -40.09 -5.83 2.37
C ASN A 18 -39.15 -5.31 3.49
N GLY A 19 -39.29 -4.04 3.89
CA GLY A 19 -38.48 -3.38 4.92
C GLY A 19 -37.68 -2.17 4.39
N PRO A 20 -36.97 -1.44 5.26
CA PRO A 20 -36.11 -0.34 4.85
C PRO A 20 -34.95 -0.86 3.99
N LEU A 21 -34.69 -0.20 2.86
CA LEU A 21 -33.56 -0.49 1.99
C LEU A 21 -32.70 0.76 1.80
N ASN A 22 -31.39 0.55 1.70
CA ASN A 22 -30.44 1.59 1.33
C ASN A 22 -30.26 1.62 -0.19
N GLY A 23 -30.06 2.82 -0.74
CA GLY A 23 -29.88 3.04 -2.16
C GLY A 23 -30.93 3.97 -2.77
N ARG A 24 -30.93 4.07 -4.10
CA ARG A 24 -31.91 4.87 -4.84
C ARG A 24 -32.38 4.17 -6.11
N TYR A 25 -33.69 4.17 -6.35
CA TYR A 25 -34.25 3.72 -7.62
C TYR A 25 -34.00 4.74 -8.72
N ILE A 26 -33.31 4.32 -9.78
CA ILE A 26 -32.98 5.14 -10.94
C ILE A 26 -33.19 4.37 -12.24
N SER A 27 -33.19 5.08 -13.38
CA SER A 27 -33.22 4.41 -14.68
C SER A 27 -31.92 3.64 -14.93
N SER A 28 -31.98 2.54 -15.71
CA SER A 28 -30.81 1.73 -16.03
C SER A 28 -29.69 2.54 -16.70
N ARG A 29 -30.04 3.56 -17.49
CA ARG A 29 -29.09 4.50 -18.10
C ARG A 29 -28.36 5.35 -17.03
N ASN A 30 -29.06 5.81 -16.00
CA ASN A 30 -28.45 6.59 -14.92
C ASN A 30 -27.63 5.72 -13.97
N LYS A 31 -28.02 4.46 -13.75
CA LYS A 31 -27.26 3.52 -12.93
C LYS A 31 -25.84 3.31 -13.44
N ARG A 32 -25.66 3.12 -14.75
CA ARG A 32 -24.32 3.01 -15.35
C ARG A 32 -23.47 4.27 -15.12
N LYS A 33 -24.07 5.47 -15.21
CA LYS A 33 -23.36 6.74 -14.93
C LYS A 33 -22.93 6.83 -13.47
N HIS A 34 -23.81 6.44 -12.55
CA HIS A 34 -23.52 6.45 -11.12
C HIS A 34 -22.39 5.47 -10.78
N GLN A 35 -22.43 4.25 -11.31
CA GLN A 35 -21.37 3.25 -11.10
C GLN A 35 -20.02 3.67 -11.68
N ALA A 36 -20.01 4.31 -12.86
CA ALA A 36 -18.79 4.83 -13.46
C ALA A 36 -18.18 5.96 -12.60
N ASN A 37 -18.99 6.90 -12.12
CA ASN A 37 -18.54 7.98 -11.25
C ASN A 37 -18.05 7.47 -9.89
N ASP A 38 -18.73 6.49 -9.31
CA ASP A 38 -18.34 5.85 -8.05
C ASP A 38 -16.96 5.18 -8.16
N ARG A 39 -16.73 4.47 -9.27
CA ARG A 39 -15.44 3.87 -9.59
C ARG A 39 -14.34 4.91 -9.77
N LEU A 40 -14.63 6.05 -10.42
CA LEU A 40 -13.66 7.13 -10.58
C LEU A 40 -13.31 7.78 -9.23
N GLN A 41 -14.29 7.99 -8.34
CA GLN A 41 -14.02 8.55 -7.01
C GLN A 41 -13.19 7.61 -6.13
N LEU A 42 -13.45 6.31 -6.16
CA LEU A 42 -12.64 5.32 -5.46
C LEU A 42 -11.21 5.20 -6.03
N GLN A 43 -11.02 5.53 -7.31
CA GLN A 43 -9.70 5.58 -7.94
C GLN A 43 -8.93 6.85 -7.61
N SER A 44 -9.60 8.00 -7.43
CA SER A 44 -8.95 9.26 -7.06
C SER A 44 -8.62 9.38 -5.57
N HIS A 45 -9.28 8.60 -4.70
CA HIS A 45 -9.01 8.55 -3.27
C HIS A 45 -8.92 7.11 -2.77
N PRO A 46 -7.75 6.45 -2.87
CA PRO A 46 -7.50 5.24 -2.11
C PRO A 46 -7.37 5.67 -0.64
N PHE A 47 -8.31 5.26 0.20
CA PHE A 47 -8.46 5.61 1.62
C PHE A 47 -9.08 6.98 1.92
N GLY A 48 -10.27 6.93 2.51
CA GLY A 48 -10.96 8.08 3.07
C GLY A 48 -10.23 8.60 4.31
N LEU A 49 -9.67 9.80 4.19
CA LEU A 49 -9.61 10.74 5.29
C LEU A 49 -10.65 11.83 5.00
N VAL A 50 -11.63 11.95 5.89
CA VAL A 50 -12.58 13.06 5.90
C VAL A 50 -11.77 14.33 6.17
N GLY A 51 -11.54 15.13 5.13
CA GLY A 51 -10.96 16.45 5.24
C GLY A 51 -12.05 17.46 5.60
N SER A 52 -11.92 18.07 6.77
CA SER A 52 -12.56 19.35 7.07
C SER A 52 -11.87 20.43 6.23
N GLN A 53 -12.65 21.13 5.41
CA GLN A 53 -12.21 22.35 4.73
C GLN A 53 -12.15 23.47 5.75
N ASP A 54 -11.07 24.24 5.74
CA ASP A 54 -11.16 25.70 5.82
C ASP A 54 -10.02 26.29 4.97
N GLU A 55 -10.44 27.09 3.99
CA GLU A 55 -9.60 27.89 3.11
C GLU A 55 -9.25 29.20 3.81
N THR A 56 -8.01 29.68 3.67
CA THR A 56 -7.71 31.09 3.34
C THR A 56 -6.25 31.27 2.88
N SER A 57 -6.15 31.49 1.57
CA SER A 57 -5.43 32.54 0.82
C SER A 57 -4.14 33.24 1.33
N ASP A 58 -3.31 33.53 0.33
CA ASP A 58 -2.43 34.70 0.10
C ASP A 58 -0.91 34.59 0.37
N ASP A 59 -0.20 34.46 -0.75
CA ASP A 59 0.96 35.24 -1.21
C ASP A 59 2.06 35.66 -0.21
N LEU A 60 3.31 35.23 -0.47
CA LEU A 60 4.39 36.13 -0.95
C LEU A 60 5.75 35.42 -1.02
N ALA A 61 6.43 35.66 -2.14
CA ALA A 61 7.81 35.29 -2.38
C ALA A 61 8.76 35.95 -1.37
N SER A 62 9.76 35.20 -0.89
CA SER A 62 10.99 35.79 -0.36
C SER A 62 12.19 34.90 -0.66
N SER A 63 13.10 35.50 -1.42
CA SER A 63 14.46 35.08 -1.69
C SER A 63 15.28 35.12 -0.40
N GLY A 64 16.00 34.05 -0.08
CA GLY A 64 16.92 34.00 1.06
C GLY A 64 18.05 33.03 0.81
N THR A 65 19.20 33.57 0.40
CA THR A 65 20.49 32.86 0.33
C THR A 65 21.11 32.71 1.71
N SER A 66 21.91 31.65 1.88
CA SER A 66 22.86 31.34 2.97
C SER A 66 22.32 30.62 4.21
N SER A 67 22.60 29.32 4.31
CA SER A 67 23.68 28.79 5.16
C SER A 67 23.62 27.27 5.15
N SER A 68 24.70 26.64 4.71
CA SER A 68 24.79 25.20 4.42
C SER A 68 25.11 24.34 5.65
N GLU A 69 24.85 24.84 6.86
CA GLU A 69 25.35 24.21 8.10
C GLU A 69 24.26 23.68 9.05
N GLU A 70 22.97 23.98 8.84
CA GLU A 70 21.88 23.51 9.73
C GLU A 70 21.20 22.20 9.31
N LEU A 71 21.61 21.58 8.20
CA LEU A 71 20.96 20.37 7.66
C LEU A 71 21.52 19.04 8.21
N SER A 72 22.48 19.07 9.14
CA SER A 72 23.17 17.86 9.60
C SER A 72 22.63 17.23 10.89
N VAL A 73 21.60 17.82 11.52
CA VAL A 73 21.10 17.34 12.84
C VAL A 73 19.95 16.34 12.72
N PHE A 74 19.21 16.31 11.60
CA PHE A 74 18.03 15.44 11.46
C PHE A 74 18.28 14.10 10.74
N GLU A 75 19.50 13.82 10.29
CA GLU A 75 19.78 12.63 9.47
C GLU A 75 20.00 11.35 10.30
N ASN A 76 20.08 11.45 11.63
CA ASN A 76 20.35 10.33 12.54
C ASN A 76 19.12 9.76 13.28
N ASP A 77 17.93 10.33 13.10
CA ASP A 77 16.71 9.88 13.83
C ASP A 77 15.91 8.80 13.09
N LEU A 78 16.30 8.42 11.87
CA LEU A 78 15.62 7.37 11.13
C LEU A 78 16.07 5.98 11.63
N PRO A 79 15.12 5.07 11.96
CA PRO A 79 15.48 3.74 12.41
C PRO A 79 16.22 2.99 11.29
N ASP A 80 17.38 2.41 11.65
CA ASP A 80 18.12 1.54 10.75
C ASP A 80 17.33 0.26 10.41
N VAL A 81 17.69 -0.40 9.31
CA VAL A 81 17.07 -1.64 8.81
C VAL A 81 17.07 -2.73 9.88
N VAL A 82 18.10 -2.80 10.73
CA VAL A 82 18.14 -3.75 11.85
C VAL A 82 17.04 -3.46 12.87
N THR A 83 16.86 -2.18 13.24
CA THR A 83 15.82 -1.74 14.17
C THR A 83 14.43 -2.01 13.60
N ILE A 84 14.19 -1.68 12.33
CA ILE A 84 12.92 -1.95 11.64
C ILE A 84 12.65 -3.46 11.62
N SER A 85 13.63 -4.28 11.27
CA SER A 85 13.48 -5.74 11.20
C SER A 85 13.14 -6.35 12.57
N ASN A 86 13.79 -5.87 13.64
CA ASN A 86 13.51 -6.32 15.00
C ASN A 86 12.10 -5.92 15.46
N LEU A 87 11.63 -4.73 15.08
CA LEU A 87 10.28 -4.26 15.40
C LEU A 87 9.20 -5.03 14.62
N LEU A 88 9.45 -5.34 13.34
CA LEU A 88 8.52 -6.06 12.49
C LEU A 88 8.47 -7.57 12.79
N LYS A 89 9.56 -8.13 13.31
CA LYS A 89 9.68 -9.57 13.58
C LYS A 89 8.48 -10.18 14.34
N PRO A 90 8.06 -9.67 15.51
CA PRO A 90 6.93 -10.26 16.23
C PRO A 90 5.62 -10.24 15.42
N LEU A 91 5.38 -9.15 14.68
CA LEU A 91 4.20 -9.04 13.81
C LEU A 91 4.25 -10.07 12.68
N VAL A 92 5.41 -10.22 12.03
CA VAL A 92 5.60 -11.22 10.97
C VAL A 92 5.44 -12.63 11.51
N ASP A 93 6.02 -12.94 12.67
CA ASP A 93 5.90 -14.26 13.31
C ASP A 93 4.44 -14.59 13.64
N GLU A 94 3.66 -13.65 14.19
CA GLU A 94 2.22 -13.82 14.45
C GLU A 94 1.40 -13.99 13.17
N LEU A 95 1.68 -13.18 12.14
CA LEU A 95 1.00 -13.28 10.85
C LEU A 95 1.28 -14.60 10.15
N LEU A 96 2.49 -15.17 10.29
CA LEU A 96 2.81 -16.49 9.78
C LEU A 96 2.04 -17.59 10.49
N LEU A 97 1.78 -17.47 11.80
CA LEU A 97 0.90 -18.41 12.51
C LEU A 97 -0.54 -18.35 11.98
N LEU A 98 -1.00 -17.14 11.64
CA LEU A 98 -2.35 -16.91 11.11
C LEU A 98 -2.49 -17.21 9.60
N TRP A 99 -1.38 -17.51 8.92
CA TRP A 99 -1.37 -17.89 7.52
C TRP A 99 -1.96 -19.28 7.29
N ASP A 100 -1.74 -20.18 8.25
CA ASP A 100 -2.36 -21.50 8.27
C ASP A 100 -3.83 -21.42 8.70
N GLU A 101 -4.58 -22.49 8.46
CA GLU A 101 -6.00 -22.55 8.79
C GLU A 101 -6.21 -22.52 10.32
N ASN A 102 -6.71 -21.40 10.84
CA ASN A 102 -6.92 -21.21 12.26
C ASN A 102 -8.41 -21.30 12.60
N LYS A 103 -8.74 -22.13 13.59
CA LYS A 103 -10.12 -22.32 14.03
C LYS A 103 -10.47 -21.33 15.15
N VAL A 104 -11.34 -20.38 14.84
CA VAL A 104 -11.83 -19.37 15.80
C VAL A 104 -13.21 -19.77 16.30
N LEU A 105 -13.36 -19.89 17.62
CA LEU A 105 -14.65 -20.14 18.26
C LEU A 105 -15.36 -18.81 18.50
N THR A 106 -16.64 -18.73 18.15
CA THR A 106 -17.48 -17.56 18.45
C THR A 106 -18.78 -17.99 19.09
N SER A 107 -19.45 -17.10 19.82
CA SER A 107 -20.75 -17.42 20.46
C SER A 107 -21.82 -17.84 19.46
N LEU A 108 -21.74 -17.33 18.22
CA LEU A 108 -22.65 -17.67 17.12
C LEU A 108 -22.24 -18.94 16.36
N HIS A 109 -20.98 -19.38 16.48
CA HIS A 109 -20.44 -20.57 15.80
C HIS A 109 -19.63 -21.42 16.79
N PRO A 110 -20.31 -22.19 17.67
CA PRO A 110 -19.66 -23.01 18.70
C PRO A 110 -18.80 -24.15 18.12
N GLU A 111 -19.14 -24.63 16.93
CA GLU A 111 -18.35 -25.58 16.16
C GLU A 111 -17.08 -24.99 15.55
N GLY A 112 -16.91 -23.65 15.62
CA GLY A 112 -15.76 -22.89 15.16
C GLY A 112 -15.79 -22.56 13.67
N TRP A 113 -15.12 -21.45 13.33
CA TRP A 113 -14.97 -20.98 11.96
C TRP A 113 -13.50 -20.96 11.57
N PHE A 114 -13.19 -21.44 10.37
CA PHE A 114 -11.84 -21.40 9.86
C PHE A 114 -11.56 -20.02 9.27
N VAL A 115 -10.53 -19.37 9.79
CA VAL A 115 -10.05 -18.07 9.34
C VAL A 115 -8.62 -18.24 8.84
N PHE A 116 -8.35 -17.63 7.70
CA PHE A 116 -7.01 -17.49 7.15
C PHE A 116 -6.68 -16.00 7.09
N THR A 117 -5.49 -15.63 7.56
CA THR A 117 -4.97 -14.27 7.43
C THR A 117 -3.89 -14.28 6.38
N GLN A 118 -4.11 -13.53 5.29
CA GLN A 118 -3.07 -13.31 4.30
C GLN A 118 -2.45 -11.94 4.53
N LEU A 119 -1.12 -11.90 4.61
CA LEU A 119 -0.39 -10.65 4.55
C LEU A 119 -0.48 -10.09 3.12
N LEU A 120 -1.20 -8.98 2.97
CA LEU A 120 -1.28 -8.26 1.69
C LEU A 120 0.08 -7.63 1.33
N PRO A 121 0.32 -7.33 0.04
CA PRO A 121 1.61 -6.84 -0.41
C PRO A 121 2.01 -5.56 0.31
N LEU A 122 3.30 -5.46 0.62
CA LEU A 122 3.90 -4.32 1.29
C LEU A 122 3.50 -3.00 0.62
N VAL A 123 2.70 -2.20 1.32
CA VAL A 123 2.28 -0.86 0.88
C VAL A 123 3.15 0.15 1.59
N GLY A 124 3.92 0.90 0.82
CA GLY A 124 4.76 1.99 1.29
C GLY A 124 5.26 2.80 0.12
N ASP A 125 5.94 3.91 0.40
CA ASP A 125 6.77 4.54 -0.63
C ASP A 125 7.93 3.60 -1.04
N ASN A 126 8.62 3.93 -2.13
CA ASN A 126 9.71 3.08 -2.61
C ASN A 126 10.83 2.92 -1.56
N VAL A 127 11.10 3.93 -0.73
CA VAL A 127 12.17 3.86 0.25
C VAL A 127 11.84 2.86 1.35
N ALA A 128 10.62 2.91 1.88
CA ALA A 128 10.10 1.96 2.87
C ALA A 128 10.06 0.54 2.29
N ILE A 129 9.61 0.39 1.03
CA ILE A 129 9.59 -0.91 0.36
C ILE A 129 11.00 -1.48 0.21
N HIS A 130 11.96 -0.66 -0.22
CA HIS A 130 13.33 -1.11 -0.44
C HIS A 130 13.99 -1.56 0.87
N LYS A 131 13.80 -0.80 1.95
CA LYS A 131 14.31 -1.16 3.28
C LYS A 131 13.67 -2.43 3.84
N THR A 132 12.37 -2.63 3.63
CA THR A 132 11.64 -3.76 4.22
C THR A 132 11.80 -5.06 3.42
N VAL A 133 11.87 -4.99 2.09
CA VAL A 133 12.02 -6.17 1.21
C VAL A 133 13.49 -6.51 0.96
N GLY A 134 14.41 -5.59 1.26
CA GLY A 134 15.83 -5.76 0.98
C GLY A 134 16.19 -5.50 -0.48
N PHE A 135 15.49 -4.57 -1.15
CA PHE A 135 15.92 -4.09 -2.46
C PHE A 135 17.05 -3.06 -2.29
N GLY A 136 17.87 -2.94 -3.34
CA GLY A 136 18.95 -1.95 -3.38
C GLY A 136 18.44 -0.52 -3.20
N SER A 137 19.29 0.38 -2.75
CA SER A 137 18.94 1.80 -2.52
C SER A 137 18.58 2.52 -3.83
N HIS A 138 18.30 3.81 -3.75
CA HIS A 138 18.05 4.66 -4.92
C HIS A 138 19.20 4.68 -5.95
N SER A 139 20.42 4.30 -5.55
CA SER A 139 21.59 4.22 -6.44
C SER A 139 21.79 2.85 -7.08
N ALA A 140 20.92 1.87 -6.80
CA ALA A 140 20.99 0.55 -7.41
C ALA A 140 20.68 0.59 -8.91
N GLN A 141 21.23 -0.35 -9.68
CA GLN A 141 20.92 -0.47 -11.11
C GLN A 141 19.43 -0.70 -11.34
N GLN A 142 18.75 -1.44 -10.47
CA GLN A 142 17.31 -1.67 -10.53
C GLN A 142 16.58 -0.89 -9.42
N ILE A 143 16.05 0.28 -9.76
CA ILE A 143 15.46 1.22 -8.79
C ILE A 143 13.97 1.02 -8.49
N CYS A 144 13.24 0.32 -9.36
CA CYS A 144 11.82 0.11 -9.14
C CYS A 144 11.63 -1.03 -8.15
N ALA A 145 10.60 -1.01 -7.29
CA ALA A 145 10.24 -2.16 -6.44
C ALA A 145 9.40 -3.23 -7.17
N TRP A 146 8.66 -2.86 -8.21
CA TRP A 146 7.71 -3.76 -8.89
C TRP A 146 8.26 -4.45 -10.13
N CYS A 147 9.25 -3.86 -10.81
CA CYS A 147 9.79 -4.38 -12.06
C CYS A 147 11.30 -4.25 -12.13
N LYS A 148 11.91 -4.96 -13.08
CA LYS A 148 13.35 -4.98 -13.35
C LYS A 148 13.78 -3.85 -14.30
N ALA A 149 13.20 -2.66 -14.16
CA ALA A 149 13.63 -1.51 -14.95
C ALA A 149 15.00 -1.02 -14.45
N GLU A 150 15.89 -0.70 -15.38
CA GLU A 150 17.22 -0.19 -15.06
C GLU A 150 17.25 1.34 -14.95
N ALA A 151 18.08 1.88 -14.06
CA ALA A 151 18.26 3.31 -13.86
C ALA A 151 18.71 4.02 -15.16
N SER A 152 19.58 3.38 -15.94
CA SER A 152 20.04 3.84 -17.26
C SER A 152 18.89 4.02 -18.26
N GLU A 153 17.84 3.23 -18.11
CA GLU A 153 16.70 3.13 -19.03
C GLU A 153 15.47 3.89 -18.55
N LEU A 154 15.56 4.58 -17.41
CA LEU A 154 14.43 5.27 -16.79
C LEU A 154 13.80 6.33 -17.69
N HIS A 155 14.61 6.99 -18.52
CA HIS A 155 14.18 7.99 -19.51
C HIS A 155 13.15 7.44 -20.53
N LYS A 156 13.10 6.12 -20.74
CA LYS A 156 12.13 5.49 -21.64
C LYS A 156 10.72 5.46 -21.08
N MET A 157 10.55 5.70 -19.76
CA MET A 157 9.26 5.67 -19.06
C MET A 157 8.44 4.41 -19.35
N LYS A 158 9.12 3.26 -19.43
CA LYS A 158 8.50 1.95 -19.68
C LYS A 158 8.60 1.09 -18.43
N VAL A 159 7.52 0.39 -18.14
CA VAL A 159 7.52 -0.65 -17.10
C VAL A 159 8.35 -1.82 -17.61
N GLY A 160 9.34 -2.23 -16.82
CA GLY A 160 10.18 -3.39 -17.11
C GLY A 160 9.43 -4.71 -16.86
N ILE A 161 10.17 -5.81 -16.97
CA ILE A 161 9.65 -7.14 -16.62
C ILE A 161 9.26 -7.14 -15.13
N ARG A 162 8.04 -7.59 -14.81
CA ARG A 162 7.55 -7.62 -13.43
C ARG A 162 8.39 -8.58 -12.59
N ARG A 163 8.70 -8.21 -11.36
CA ARG A 163 9.40 -9.13 -10.45
C ARG A 163 8.50 -10.28 -10.03
N ASN A 164 9.12 -11.45 -9.85
CA ASN A 164 8.48 -12.64 -9.33
C ASN A 164 8.89 -12.82 -7.86
N GLY A 165 7.91 -13.03 -6.97
CA GLY A 165 8.17 -13.28 -5.56
C GLY A 165 9.12 -14.46 -5.32
N PHE A 166 9.01 -15.53 -6.10
CA PHE A 166 9.89 -16.69 -5.99
C PHE A 166 11.36 -16.32 -6.25
N GLU A 167 11.62 -15.55 -7.31
CA GLU A 167 12.97 -15.09 -7.65
C GLU A 167 13.53 -14.16 -6.58
N ILE A 168 12.68 -13.26 -6.03
CA ILE A 168 13.07 -12.36 -4.95
C ILE A 168 13.47 -13.16 -3.70
N HIS A 169 12.66 -14.15 -3.31
CA HIS A 169 12.97 -15.01 -2.16
C HIS A 169 14.23 -15.83 -2.38
N GLU A 170 14.45 -16.35 -3.59
CA GLU A 170 15.67 -17.08 -3.92
C GLU A 170 16.91 -16.19 -3.87
N ALA A 171 16.85 -14.98 -4.40
CA ALA A 171 17.93 -13.99 -4.33
C ALA A 171 18.23 -13.62 -2.87
N ALA A 172 17.20 -13.35 -2.06
CA ALA A 172 17.37 -13.04 -0.63
C ALA A 172 18.04 -14.19 0.14
N ARG A 173 17.70 -15.45 -0.15
CA ARG A 173 18.38 -16.62 0.42
C ARG A 173 19.85 -16.66 0.02
N LYS A 174 20.15 -16.52 -1.27
CA LYS A 174 21.54 -16.49 -1.76
C LYS A 174 22.35 -15.36 -1.11
N TRP A 175 21.75 -14.19 -0.94
CA TRP A 175 22.39 -13.04 -0.28
C TRP A 175 22.70 -13.33 1.18
N LYS A 176 21.75 -13.94 1.90
CA LYS A 176 21.94 -14.36 3.30
C LYS A 176 23.02 -15.42 3.46
N ASP A 177 23.09 -16.38 2.53
CA ASP A 177 24.04 -17.49 2.57
C ASP A 177 25.43 -17.09 2.05
N ALA A 178 25.55 -15.95 1.38
CA ALA A 178 26.82 -15.44 0.89
C ALA A 178 27.75 -14.97 2.03
N HIS A 179 28.99 -15.44 2.03
CA HIS A 179 29.96 -15.17 3.10
C HIS A 179 30.79 -13.90 2.91
N THR A 180 30.63 -13.17 1.81
CA THR A 180 31.39 -11.94 1.52
C THR A 180 30.48 -10.84 0.99
N LEU A 181 30.80 -9.59 1.33
CA LEU A 181 30.08 -8.41 0.82
C LEU A 181 30.08 -8.36 -0.70
N LYS A 182 31.21 -8.71 -1.34
CA LYS A 182 31.31 -8.76 -2.80
C LYS A 182 30.38 -9.80 -3.43
N ALA A 183 30.20 -10.95 -2.78
CA ALA A 183 29.26 -11.97 -3.25
C ALA A 183 27.81 -11.53 -3.05
N GLN A 184 27.53 -10.80 -1.98
CA GLN A 184 26.23 -10.19 -1.70
C GLN A 184 25.86 -9.11 -2.73
N GLU A 185 26.79 -8.23 -3.08
CA GLU A 185 26.59 -7.16 -4.08
C GLU A 185 26.37 -7.69 -5.51
N ALA A 186 26.80 -8.92 -5.79
CA ALA A 186 26.67 -9.55 -7.10
C ALA A 186 25.32 -10.26 -7.32
N ILE A 187 24.45 -10.31 -6.30
CA ILE A 187 23.13 -10.98 -6.31
C ILE A 187 22.05 -9.95 -6.60
#